data_AF-A0A3D4QSC2-F1
#
_entry.id   AF-A0A3D4QSC2-F1
#
_cell.length_a   1.000
_cell.length_b   1.000
_cell.length_c   1.000
_cell.angle_alpha   90.00
_cell.angle_beta   90.00
_cell.angle_gamma   90.00
#
_symmetry.space_group_name_H-M   'P 1'
#
loop_
_entity.id
_entity.type
_entity.pdbx_description
1 polymer ?
#
loop_
_entity_poly.entity_id
_entity_poly.type
_entity_poly.pdbx_seq_one_letter_code
_entity_poly.pdbx_strand_id
1 'polypeptide(L)'
;MELDKRGYRILKWTTRIFATAIIIFGLPFYFGYGNPLPFINPEYSIWDNTWLTIFPLMFIGLGLGWKWPKIGGLLITIPILIGFIIGVNIREGIAVHMFVPFIIGILYIILGYSKVRQR
;
A
#
# COMPACT_ATOMS: atom_id res chain seq x y z
N MET A 1 -11.10 5.08 -17.46
CA MET A 1 -12.42 5.20 -16.79
C MET A 1 -12.78 6.67 -16.71
N GLU A 2 -13.98 7.05 -17.13
CA GLU A 2 -14.48 8.43 -16.98
C GLU A 2 -15.39 8.49 -15.77
N LEU A 3 -15.14 9.45 -14.88
CA LEU A 3 -15.97 9.73 -13.72
C LEU A 3 -16.55 11.14 -13.86
N ASP A 4 -17.77 11.32 -13.36
CA ASP A 4 -18.30 12.66 -13.14
C ASP A 4 -17.47 13.39 -12.06
N LYS A 5 -17.63 14.72 -11.98
CA LYS A 5 -16.86 15.54 -11.04
C LYS A 5 -17.08 15.12 -9.58
N ARG A 6 -18.30 14.67 -9.24
CA ARG A 6 -18.65 14.21 -7.90
C ARG A 6 -17.98 12.88 -7.57
N GLY A 7 -18.11 11.87 -8.43
CA GLY A 7 -17.52 10.54 -8.27
C GLY A 7 -15.99 10.61 -8.20
N TYR A 8 -15.35 11.42 -9.04
CA TYR A 8 -13.90 11.64 -8.95
C TYR A 8 -13.49 12.25 -7.60
N ARG A 9 -14.24 13.23 -7.10
CA ARG A 9 -13.96 13.87 -5.80
C ARG A 9 -14.13 12.88 -4.65
N ILE A 10 -15.18 12.05 -4.67
CA ILE A 10 -15.41 11.01 -3.66
C ILE A 10 -14.25 10.01 -3.68
N LEU A 11 -13.95 9.40 -4.84
CA LEU A 11 -12.84 8.46 -4.99
C LEU A 11 -11.52 9.04 -4.48
N LYS A 12 -11.21 10.28 -4.87
CA LYS A 12 -9.97 10.97 -4.46
C LYS A 12 -9.87 11.13 -2.95
N TRP A 13 -10.92 11.62 -2.30
CA TRP A 13 -10.89 11.89 -0.86
C TRP A 13 -10.98 10.63 -0.03
N THR A 14 -11.81 9.65 -0.42
CA THR A 14 -11.86 8.34 0.21
C THR A 14 -10.48 7.69 0.21
N THR A 15 -9.83 7.60 -0.97
CA THR A 15 -8.49 7.01 -1.10
C THR A 15 -7.47 7.72 -0.19
N ARG A 16 -7.48 9.06 -0.16
CA ARG A 16 -6.54 9.84 0.65
C ARG A 16 -6.77 9.69 2.15
N ILE A 17 -8.02 9.71 2.60
CA ILE A 17 -8.36 9.57 4.02
C ILE A 17 -7.91 8.20 4.53
N PHE A 18 -8.23 7.12 3.80
CA PHE A 18 -7.78 5.79 4.17
C PHE A 18 -6.25 5.65 4.11
N ALA A 19 -5.59 6.20 3.09
CA ALA A 19 -4.13 6.20 3.02
C ALA A 19 -3.51 6.92 4.23
N THR A 20 -4.05 8.07 4.62
CA THR A 20 -3.60 8.81 5.79
C THR A 20 -3.86 8.06 7.09
N ALA A 21 -5.01 7.39 7.23
CA ALA A 21 -5.28 6.54 8.38
C ALA A 21 -4.24 5.40 8.49
N ILE A 22 -3.94 4.71 7.39
CA ILE A 22 -2.91 3.65 7.36
C ILE A 22 -1.54 4.20 7.74
N ILE A 23 -1.18 5.42 7.32
CA ILE A 23 0.09 6.04 7.72
C ILE A 23 0.09 6.35 9.23
N ILE A 24 -0.95 7.04 9.72
CA ILE A 24 -1.03 7.50 11.12
C ILE A 24 -1.05 6.32 12.09
N PHE A 25 -1.78 5.26 11.76
CA PHE A 25 -1.84 4.06 12.60
C PHE A 25 -0.69 3.09 12.31
N GLY A 26 -0.24 2.96 11.06
CA GLY A 26 0.78 1.98 10.68
C GLY A 26 2.20 2.38 11.05
N LEU A 27 2.58 3.65 10.91
CA LEU A 27 3.95 4.09 11.20
C LEU A 27 4.34 3.91 12.68
N PRO A 28 3.50 4.27 13.67
CA PRO A 28 3.83 4.02 15.07
C PRO A 28 4.05 2.54 15.37
N PHE A 29 3.25 1.65 14.80
CA PHE A 29 3.44 0.20 14.96
C PHE A 29 4.71 -0.29 14.26
N TYR A 30 4.99 0.20 13.05
CA TYR A 30 6.19 -0.16 12.29
C TYR A 30 7.48 0.23 13.01
N PHE A 31 7.55 1.44 13.57
CA PHE A 31 8.71 1.88 14.36
C PHE A 31 8.70 1.32 15.79
N GLY A 32 7.53 0.96 16.33
CA GLY A 32 7.41 0.32 17.65
C GLY A 32 8.03 -1.08 17.71
N TYR A 33 8.23 -1.75 16.57
CA TYR A 33 8.89 -3.05 16.46
C TYR A 33 10.41 -3.01 16.72
N GLY A 34 11.01 -1.84 16.95
CA GLY A 34 12.44 -1.70 17.22
C GLY A 34 13.24 -1.39 15.95
N ASN A 35 13.98 -2.38 15.43
CA ASN A 35 14.81 -2.21 14.21
C ASN A 35 14.16 -2.88 13.00
N PRO A 36 13.34 -2.16 12.22
CA PRO A 36 12.52 -2.75 11.17
C PRO A 36 13.29 -2.88 9.83
N LEU A 37 14.61 -2.93 9.86
CA LEU A 37 15.42 -3.10 8.66
C LEU A 37 15.42 -4.56 8.23
N PRO A 38 15.12 -4.85 6.95
CA PRO A 38 15.22 -6.22 6.44
C PRO A 38 16.69 -6.66 6.44
N PHE A 39 16.92 -7.96 6.61
CA PHE A 39 18.21 -8.66 6.53
C PHE A 39 19.26 -8.28 7.59
N ILE A 40 18.88 -7.58 8.66
CA ILE A 40 19.82 -7.19 9.72
C ILE A 40 19.95 -8.23 10.83
N ASN A 41 18.91 -9.04 11.06
CA ASN A 41 18.93 -10.14 12.01
C ASN A 41 19.00 -11.47 11.25
N PRO A 42 20.01 -12.32 11.49
CA PRO A 42 20.11 -13.64 10.85
C PRO A 42 18.96 -14.59 11.23
N GLU A 43 18.23 -14.33 12.31
CA GLU A 43 17.06 -15.12 12.72
C GLU A 43 15.78 -14.76 11.95
N TYR A 44 15.78 -13.67 11.17
CA TYR A 44 14.62 -13.32 10.36
C TYR A 44 14.38 -14.34 9.26
N SER A 45 13.16 -14.87 9.23
CA SER A 45 12.73 -15.75 8.17
C SER A 45 12.63 -15.01 6.83
N ILE A 46 12.47 -15.77 5.75
CA ILE A 46 12.15 -15.19 4.42
C ILE A 46 10.86 -14.36 4.49
N TRP A 47 9.90 -14.80 5.31
CA TRP A 47 8.65 -14.10 5.54
C TRP A 47 8.86 -12.74 6.20
N ASP A 48 9.64 -12.67 7.28
CA ASP A 48 9.92 -11.43 8.01
C ASP A 48 10.62 -10.42 7.10
N ASN A 49 11.69 -10.86 6.44
CA ASN A 49 12.47 -10.02 5.53
C ASN A 49 11.63 -9.49 4.36
N THR A 50 10.68 -10.29 3.86
CA THR A 50 9.77 -9.87 2.80
C THR A 50 8.90 -8.71 3.27
N TRP A 51 8.23 -8.83 4.42
CA TRP A 51 7.35 -7.78 4.92
C TRP A 51 8.11 -6.54 5.38
N LEU A 52 9.27 -6.70 6.02
CA LEU A 52 10.16 -5.59 6.38
C LEU A 52 10.65 -4.81 5.15
N THR A 53 10.77 -5.46 4.00
CA THR A 53 11.07 -4.77 2.73
C THR A 53 9.84 -4.08 2.14
N ILE A 54 8.67 -4.70 2.22
CA ILE A 54 7.42 -4.17 1.65
C ILE A 54 6.93 -2.94 2.41
N PHE A 55 7.03 -2.92 3.75
CA PHE A 55 6.49 -1.85 4.58
C PHE A 55 7.00 -0.45 4.21
N PRO A 56 8.32 -0.18 4.09
CA PRO A 56 8.82 1.11 3.63
C PRO A 56 8.25 1.53 2.27
N LEU A 57 8.22 0.61 1.30
CA LEU A 57 7.71 0.88 -0.05
C LEU A 57 6.22 1.24 -0.01
N MET A 58 5.44 0.50 0.78
CA MET A 58 4.04 0.77 1.01
C MET A 58 3.83 2.16 1.63
N PHE A 59 4.54 2.50 2.72
CA PHE A 59 4.38 3.82 3.37
C PHE A 59 4.78 4.97 2.45
N ILE A 60 5.90 4.84 1.73
CA ILE A 60 6.31 5.82 0.71
C ILE A 60 5.22 5.93 -0.35
N GLY A 61 4.69 4.81 -0.85
CA GLY A 61 3.62 4.79 -1.84
C GLY A 61 2.33 5.45 -1.37
N LEU A 62 1.94 5.24 -0.11
CA LEU A 62 0.75 5.86 0.50
C LEU A 62 0.88 7.38 0.57
N GLY A 63 2.06 7.89 0.92
CA GLY A 63 2.36 9.32 0.93
C GLY A 63 2.48 9.91 -0.48
N LEU A 64 3.24 9.25 -1.35
CA LEU A 64 3.50 9.68 -2.72
C LEU A 64 2.22 9.71 -3.57
N GLY A 65 1.31 8.76 -3.33
CA GLY A 65 0.02 8.62 -4.00
C GLY A 65 -0.88 9.85 -3.86
N TRP A 66 -0.66 10.70 -2.85
CA TRP A 66 -1.36 11.97 -2.73
C TRP A 66 -1.12 12.89 -3.93
N LYS A 67 0.13 13.01 -4.38
CA LYS A 67 0.52 13.87 -5.51
C LYS A 67 0.54 13.10 -6.82
N TRP A 68 1.00 11.86 -6.79
CA TRP A 68 1.14 11.00 -7.97
C TRP A 68 0.43 9.65 -7.77
N PRO A 69 -0.92 9.61 -7.93
CA PRO A 69 -1.72 8.42 -7.63
C PRO A 69 -1.26 7.16 -8.36
N LYS A 70 -0.87 7.26 -9.64
CA LYS A 70 -0.39 6.09 -10.40
C LYS A 70 0.86 5.47 -9.79
N ILE A 71 1.88 6.30 -9.52
CA ILE A 71 3.17 5.85 -9.01
C ILE A 71 3.00 5.32 -7.58
N GLY A 72 2.30 6.09 -6.72
CA GLY A 72 2.03 5.65 -5.34
C GLY A 72 1.23 4.36 -5.29
N GLY A 73 0.19 4.22 -6.13
CA GLY A 73 -0.62 3.01 -6.21
C GLY A 73 0.18 1.78 -6.66
N LEU A 74 1.06 1.91 -7.66
CA LEU A 74 1.94 0.82 -8.09
C LEU A 74 2.97 0.44 -7.01
N LEU A 75 3.52 1.43 -6.32
CA LEU A 75 4.50 1.22 -5.25
C LEU A 75 3.90 0.54 -4.00
N ILE A 76 2.57 0.57 -3.86
CA ILE A 76 1.85 -0.20 -2.84
C ILE A 76 1.46 -1.59 -3.37
N THR A 77 0.80 -1.60 -4.54
CA THR A 77 0.11 -2.80 -5.05
C THR A 77 1.10 -3.89 -5.46
N ILE A 78 2.17 -3.54 -6.17
CA ILE A 78 3.15 -4.53 -6.66
C ILE A 78 3.89 -5.19 -5.48
N PRO A 79 4.47 -4.45 -4.52
CA PRO A 79 5.16 -5.09 -3.40
C PRO A 79 4.24 -5.98 -2.54
N ILE A 80 3.01 -5.54 -2.25
CA ILE A 80 2.08 -6.37 -1.46
C ILE A 80 1.67 -7.62 -2.24
N LEU A 81 1.45 -7.52 -3.55
CA LEU A 81 1.16 -8.69 -4.38
C LEU A 81 2.32 -9.70 -4.34
N ILE A 82 3.56 -9.22 -4.41
CA ILE A 82 4.76 -10.06 -4.27
C ILE A 82 4.79 -10.71 -2.88
N GLY A 83 4.49 -9.97 -1.81
CA GLY A 83 4.39 -10.51 -0.45
C GLY A 83 3.37 -11.64 -0.33
N PHE A 84 2.19 -11.49 -0.94
CA PHE A 84 1.19 -12.55 -1.01
C PHE A 84 1.67 -13.78 -1.76
N ILE A 85 2.32 -13.59 -2.92
CA ILE A 85 2.88 -14.70 -3.71
C ILE A 85 3.93 -15.45 -2.88
N ILE A 86 4.85 -14.74 -2.24
CA ILE A 86 5.90 -15.35 -1.40
C ILE A 86 5.26 -16.15 -0.27
N GLY A 87 4.32 -15.57 0.49
CA GLY A 87 3.65 -16.23 1.62
C GLY A 87 2.97 -17.54 1.27
N VAL A 88 2.29 -17.57 0.13
CA VAL A 88 1.66 -18.80 -0.39
C VAL A 88 2.72 -19.85 -0.74
N ASN A 89 3.82 -19.45 -1.39
CA ASN A 89 4.89 -20.38 -1.80
C ASN A 89 5.65 -20.98 -0.61
N ILE A 90 5.89 -20.20 0.44
CA ILE A 90 6.61 -20.66 1.65
C ILE A 90 5.68 -21.26 2.72
N ARG A 91 4.37 -21.37 2.42
CA ARG A 91 3.32 -21.93 3.31
C ARG A 91 3.09 -21.19 4.63
N GLU A 92 3.54 -19.95 4.72
CA GLU A 92 3.25 -19.03 5.85
C GLU A 92 1.85 -18.38 5.71
N GLY A 93 1.18 -18.60 4.58
CA GLY A 93 -0.19 -18.15 4.34
C GLY A 93 -0.27 -16.75 3.77
N ILE A 94 -1.41 -16.07 3.99
CA ILE A 94 -1.70 -14.74 3.46
C ILE A 94 -1.84 -13.77 4.63
N ALA A 95 -1.06 -12.68 4.60
CA ALA A 95 -1.16 -11.60 5.57
C ALA A 95 -2.47 -10.81 5.35
N VAL A 96 -3.58 -11.29 5.93
CA VAL A 96 -4.94 -10.76 5.67
C VAL A 96 -5.05 -9.26 5.95
N HIS A 97 -4.33 -8.75 6.96
CA HIS A 97 -4.32 -7.32 7.28
C HIS A 97 -3.76 -6.44 6.14
N MET A 98 -2.99 -7.02 5.22
CA MET A 98 -2.43 -6.32 4.05
C MET A 98 -3.44 -6.13 2.91
N PHE A 99 -4.61 -6.75 2.97
CA PHE A 99 -5.67 -6.46 1.99
C PHE A 99 -6.13 -5.00 2.07
N VAL A 100 -6.11 -4.38 3.24
CA VAL A 100 -6.50 -2.98 3.42
C VAL A 100 -5.58 -2.06 2.61
N PRO A 101 -4.25 -2.01 2.84
CA PRO A 101 -3.36 -1.19 2.02
C PRO A 101 -3.34 -1.63 0.55
N PHE A 102 -3.51 -2.92 0.24
CA PHE A 102 -3.61 -3.39 -1.15
C PHE A 102 -4.79 -2.77 -1.90
N ILE A 103 -5.97 -2.75 -1.29
CA ILE A 103 -7.17 -2.10 -1.85
C ILE A 103 -6.91 -0.61 -2.06
N ILE A 104 -6.26 0.07 -1.10
CA ILE A 104 -5.91 1.49 -1.26
C ILE A 104 -4.92 1.71 -2.41
N GLY A 105 -3.96 0.81 -2.61
CA GLY A 105 -3.06 0.80 -3.77
C GLY A 105 -3.84 0.73 -5.09
N ILE A 106 -4.82 -0.19 -5.18
CA ILE A 106 -5.72 -0.31 -6.33
C ILE A 106 -6.53 0.97 -6.54
N LEU A 107 -7.10 1.54 -5.48
CA LEU A 107 -7.86 2.79 -5.58
C LEU A 107 -6.99 3.96 -6.08
N TYR A 108 -5.73 4.03 -5.67
CA TYR A 108 -4.78 5.01 -6.20
C TYR A 108 -4.48 4.81 -7.69
N ILE A 109 -4.34 3.56 -8.15
CA ILE A 109 -4.19 3.24 -9.57
C ILE A 109 -5.44 3.69 -10.33
N ILE A 110 -6.63 3.29 -9.88
CA ILE A 110 -7.90 3.67 -10.50
C ILE A 110 -8.04 5.19 -10.57
N LEU A 111 -7.76 5.90 -9.46
CA LEU A 111 -7.77 7.36 -9.40
C LEU A 111 -6.79 7.96 -10.41
N GLY A 112 -5.58 7.40 -10.51
CA GLY A 112 -4.55 7.86 -11.43
C GLY A 112 -4.92 7.71 -12.91
N TYR A 113 -5.66 6.67 -13.28
CA TYR A 113 -6.14 6.45 -14.66
C TYR A 113 -7.54 7.02 -14.93
N SER A 114 -8.19 7.60 -13.93
CA SER A 114 -9.51 8.21 -14.09
C SER A 114 -9.41 9.59 -14.75
N LYS A 115 -10.31 9.86 -15.70
CA LYS A 115 -10.48 11.20 -16.29
C LYS A 115 -11.77 11.83 -15.74
N VAL A 116 -11.74 13.13 -15.49
CA VAL A 116 -12.93 13.89 -15.09
C VAL A 116 -13.72 14.27 -16.33
N ARG A 117 -14.96 13.79 -16.43
CA ARG A 117 -15.88 14.20 -17.49
C ARG A 117 -16.32 15.64 -17.25
N GLN A 118 -15.94 16.54 -18.14
CA GLN A 118 -16.43 17.92 -18.16
C GLN A 118 -17.77 17.90 -18.90
N ARG A 119 -18.87 17.90 -18.15
CA ARG A 119 -20.19 18.28 -18.66
C ARG A 119 -20.43 19.73 -18.30
#